data_AF-A0A1X4I7V3-F1
#
_entry.id   AF-A0A1X4I7V3-F1
#
_cell.length_a   1.000
_cell.length_b   1.000
_cell.length_c   1.000
_cell.angle_alpha   90.00
_cell.angle_beta   90.00
_cell.angle_gamma   90.00
#
_symmetry.space_group_name_H-M   'P 1'
#
loop_
_entity.id
_entity.type
_entity.pdbx_description
1 polymer ?
#
loop_
_entity_poly.entity_id
_entity_poly.type
_entity_poly.pdbx_seq_one_letter_code
_entity_poly.pdbx_strand_id
1 'polypeptide(L)'
;TGGLTAAAVLAYTARRRALALLPLVAAAAAGTLLVQSGDGLWRADPLTRRQVCDTSTTPQICVNARYKELLPQVTEALSGMTGRLEGVENLPVRFEDLPGRPGPDEVELPMITPIGWSVVRGRLTDPGEYAWAAGIALQGRGDCGEVAPRVAAVDDAVEYHLAPSPLRRQFDEQDARGGAAERARLEERLAARERLASMGDEERRAWLSAYFATRDECGRNGVPAL
;
A
#
# COMPACT_ATOMS: atom_id res chain seq x y z
N THR A 1 -24.19 -30.71 71.91
CA THR A 1 -24.73 -29.53 71.18
C THR A 1 -23.72 -28.98 70.15
N GLY A 2 -23.15 -29.83 69.28
CA GLY A 2 -22.09 -29.41 68.32
C GLY A 2 -22.41 -29.61 66.83
N GLY A 3 -23.50 -30.32 66.48
CA GLY A 3 -23.83 -30.64 65.09
C GLY A 3 -24.60 -29.54 64.33
N LEU A 4 -25.47 -28.81 65.03
CA LEU A 4 -26.31 -27.76 64.41
C LEU A 4 -25.53 -26.49 64.06
N THR A 5 -24.52 -26.13 64.86
CA THR A 5 -23.64 -24.98 64.59
C THR A 5 -22.71 -25.25 63.41
N ALA A 6 -22.20 -26.48 63.26
CA ALA A 6 -21.38 -26.87 62.11
C ALA A 6 -22.18 -26.85 60.79
N ALA A 7 -23.42 -27.35 60.79
CA ALA A 7 -24.29 -27.33 59.61
C ALA A 7 -24.67 -25.90 59.17
N ALA A 8 -24.94 -25.00 60.11
CA ALA A 8 -25.25 -23.61 59.81
C ALA A 8 -24.04 -22.85 59.22
N VAL A 9 -22.83 -23.11 59.72
CA VAL A 9 -21.59 -22.51 59.19
C VAL A 9 -21.25 -23.06 57.81
N LEU A 10 -21.44 -24.36 57.55
CA LEU A 10 -21.24 -24.95 56.23
C LEU A 10 -22.26 -24.42 55.20
N ALA A 11 -23.53 -24.29 55.59
CA ALA A 11 -24.55 -23.70 54.73
C ALA A 11 -24.27 -22.22 54.43
N TYR A 12 -23.84 -21.45 55.42
CA TYR A 12 -23.51 -20.02 55.25
C TYR A 12 -22.25 -19.81 54.39
N THR A 13 -21.22 -20.64 54.56
CA THR A 13 -19.99 -20.59 53.73
C THR A 13 -20.23 -21.08 52.30
N ALA A 14 -21.08 -22.10 52.11
CA ALA A 14 -21.53 -22.53 50.78
C ALA A 14 -22.34 -21.43 50.08
N ARG A 15 -23.25 -20.75 50.79
CA ARG A 15 -24.05 -19.65 50.25
C ARG A 15 -23.19 -18.43 49.90
N ARG A 16 -22.17 -18.11 50.72
CA ARG A 16 -21.18 -17.06 50.40
C ARG A 16 -20.33 -17.41 49.17
N ARG A 17 -19.89 -18.67 49.02
CA ARG A 17 -19.15 -19.11 47.82
C ARG A 17 -20.00 -19.06 46.56
N ALA A 18 -21.27 -19.45 46.64
CA ALA A 18 -22.19 -19.35 45.51
C ALA A 18 -22.44 -17.89 45.10
N LEU A 19 -22.63 -16.99 46.07
CA LEU A 19 -22.79 -15.55 45.80
C LEU A 19 -21.51 -14.90 45.26
N ALA A 20 -20.33 -15.41 45.63
CA ALA A 20 -19.05 -14.92 45.11
C ALA A 20 -18.81 -15.27 43.62
N LEU A 21 -19.49 -16.29 43.10
CA LEU A 21 -19.38 -16.71 41.69
C LEU A 21 -20.35 -15.98 40.76
N LEU A 22 -21.41 -15.35 41.30
CA LEU A 22 -22.36 -14.56 40.53
C LEU A 22 -21.71 -13.47 39.65
N PRO A 23 -20.78 -12.63 40.13
CA PRO A 23 -20.14 -11.62 39.28
C PRO A 23 -19.33 -12.23 38.14
N LEU A 24 -18.71 -13.40 38.35
CA LEU A 24 -17.96 -14.12 37.31
C LEU A 24 -18.89 -14.67 36.22
N VAL A 25 -20.02 -15.24 36.62
CA VAL A 25 -21.05 -15.73 35.68
C VAL A 25 -21.68 -14.56 34.92
N ALA A 26 -21.96 -13.45 35.60
CA ALA A 26 -22.47 -12.23 34.96
C ALA A 26 -21.46 -11.64 33.97
N ALA A 27 -20.17 -11.62 34.32
CA ALA A 27 -19.11 -11.16 33.42
C ALA A 27 -18.94 -12.09 32.20
N ALA A 28 -19.03 -13.40 32.38
CA ALA A 28 -18.98 -14.37 31.27
C ALA A 28 -20.20 -14.24 30.34
N ALA A 29 -21.40 -14.05 30.90
CA ALA A 29 -22.62 -13.80 30.14
C ALA A 29 -22.56 -12.46 29.38
N ALA A 30 -22.07 -11.39 30.00
CA ALA A 30 -21.87 -10.11 29.35
C ALA A 30 -20.81 -10.19 28.24
N GLY A 31 -19.69 -10.89 28.49
CA GLY A 31 -18.64 -11.11 27.50
C GLY A 31 -19.12 -11.90 26.29
N THR A 32 -19.91 -12.96 26.50
CA THR A 32 -20.50 -13.75 25.40
C THR A 32 -21.52 -12.94 24.59
N LEU A 33 -22.36 -12.13 25.24
CA LEU A 33 -23.28 -11.23 24.56
C LEU A 33 -22.55 -10.16 23.75
N LEU A 34 -21.47 -9.57 24.27
CA LEU A 34 -20.67 -8.58 23.54
C LEU A 34 -19.97 -9.19 22.31
N VAL A 35 -19.43 -10.41 22.43
CA VAL A 35 -18.81 -11.12 21.30
C VAL A 35 -19.86 -11.46 20.24
N GLN A 36 -21.01 -12.00 20.63
CA GLN A 36 -22.07 -12.38 19.67
C GLN A 36 -22.76 -11.17 19.01
N SER A 37 -22.85 -10.03 19.71
CA SER A 37 -23.44 -8.81 19.14
C SER A 37 -22.44 -7.99 18.31
N GLY A 38 -21.13 -8.15 18.54
CA GLY A 38 -20.08 -7.45 17.82
C GLY A 38 -20.10 -7.69 16.30
N ASP A 39 -20.32 -8.93 15.87
CA ASP A 39 -20.24 -9.30 14.45
C ASP A 39 -21.44 -8.78 13.62
N GLY A 40 -22.58 -8.49 14.26
CA GLY A 40 -23.80 -8.03 13.58
C GLY A 40 -24.06 -6.51 13.64
N LEU A 41 -23.37 -5.79 14.53
CA LEU A 41 -23.58 -4.35 14.76
C LEU A 41 -22.86 -3.46 13.72
N TRP A 42 -21.80 -3.98 13.10
CA TRP A 42 -21.02 -3.24 12.10
C TRP A 42 -21.44 -3.64 10.69
N ARG A 43 -22.48 -3.00 10.16
CA ARG A 43 -22.69 -2.98 8.70
C ARG A 43 -21.67 -2.03 8.10
N ALA A 44 -20.66 -2.59 7.42
CA ALA A 44 -19.74 -1.79 6.62
C ALA A 44 -20.56 -0.92 5.64
N ASP A 45 -20.29 0.38 5.63
CA ASP A 45 -20.95 1.31 4.72
C ASP A 45 -20.74 0.79 3.28
N PRO A 46 -21.81 0.54 2.50
CA PRO A 46 -21.69 0.01 1.14
C PRO A 46 -20.80 0.87 0.22
N LEU A 47 -20.61 2.15 0.52
CA LEU A 47 -19.68 3.02 -0.19
C LEU A 47 -18.22 2.60 -0.02
N THR A 48 -17.86 1.98 1.10
CA THR A 48 -16.48 1.54 1.37
C THR A 48 -16.00 0.44 0.44
N ARG A 49 -16.91 -0.25 -0.27
CA ARG A 49 -16.60 -1.30 -1.24
C ARG A 49 -16.83 -0.86 -2.70
N ARG A 50 -17.21 0.40 -2.92
CA ARG A 50 -17.45 0.95 -4.26
C ARG A 50 -16.32 1.89 -4.65
N GLN A 51 -16.00 1.91 -5.93
CA GLN A 51 -15.02 2.82 -6.51
C GLN A 51 -15.65 3.64 -7.63
N VAL A 52 -15.07 4.81 -7.87
CA VAL A 52 -15.32 5.67 -9.02
C VAL A 52 -13.99 5.79 -9.76
N CYS A 53 -14.00 5.48 -11.05
CA CYS A 53 -12.79 5.40 -11.85
C CYS A 53 -12.76 6.46 -12.95
N ASP A 54 -11.58 7.02 -13.19
CA ASP A 54 -11.22 7.61 -14.47
C ASP A 54 -10.68 6.49 -15.38
N THR A 55 -11.27 6.38 -16.57
CA THR A 55 -10.95 5.35 -17.57
C THR A 55 -10.25 5.91 -18.80
N SER A 56 -9.92 7.21 -18.78
CA SER A 56 -9.20 7.89 -19.87
C SER A 56 -7.69 7.60 -19.88
N THR A 57 -7.16 7.01 -18.80
CA THR A 57 -5.75 6.65 -18.65
C THR A 57 -5.54 5.15 -18.61
N THR A 58 -4.30 4.72 -18.88
CA THR A 58 -3.85 3.34 -18.65
C THR A 58 -2.62 3.35 -17.74
N PRO A 59 -2.66 2.72 -16.55
CA PRO A 59 -3.82 2.09 -15.90
C PRO A 59 -4.98 3.06 -15.62
N GLN A 60 -6.19 2.52 -15.43
CA GLN A 60 -7.33 3.31 -14.95
C GLN A 60 -7.07 3.80 -13.51
N ILE A 61 -7.65 4.93 -13.12
CA ILE A 61 -7.46 5.48 -11.77
C ILE A 61 -8.77 5.37 -11.00
N CYS A 62 -8.85 4.46 -10.04
CA CYS A 62 -10.04 4.23 -9.23
C CYS A 62 -9.84 4.70 -7.80
N VAL A 63 -10.74 5.56 -7.30
CA VAL A 63 -10.79 5.96 -5.90
C VAL A 63 -12.08 5.49 -5.25
N ASN A 64 -12.07 5.32 -3.94
CA ASN A 64 -13.19 4.89 -3.15
C ASN A 64 -14.33 5.89 -3.34
N ALA A 65 -15.57 5.40 -3.46
CA ALA A 65 -16.73 6.25 -3.70
C ALA A 65 -16.91 7.31 -2.59
N ARG A 66 -16.41 7.06 -1.38
CA ARG A 66 -16.34 8.03 -0.29
C ARG A 66 -15.46 9.25 -0.61
N TYR A 67 -14.43 9.07 -1.43
CA TYR A 67 -13.42 10.06 -1.77
C TYR A 67 -13.48 10.51 -3.23
N LYS A 68 -14.62 10.32 -3.90
CA LYS A 68 -14.81 10.67 -5.33
C LYS A 68 -14.39 12.10 -5.69
N GLU A 69 -14.51 13.05 -4.77
CA GLU A 69 -14.11 14.46 -5.01
C GLU A 69 -12.58 14.65 -5.09
N LEU A 70 -11.80 13.65 -4.68
CA LEU A 70 -10.34 13.62 -4.85
C LEU A 70 -9.93 13.06 -6.22
N LEU A 71 -10.81 12.37 -6.94
CA LEU A 71 -10.46 11.72 -8.22
C LEU A 71 -9.82 12.71 -9.22
N PRO A 72 -10.32 13.95 -9.41
CA PRO A 72 -9.66 14.89 -10.31
C PRO A 72 -8.24 15.27 -9.86
N GLN A 73 -8.01 15.41 -8.55
CA GLN A 73 -6.70 15.76 -8.00
C GLN A 73 -5.72 14.59 -8.12
N VAL A 74 -6.18 13.36 -7.89
CA VAL A 74 -5.38 12.14 -8.06
C VAL A 74 -5.04 11.96 -9.54
N THR A 75 -6.02 12.11 -10.43
CA THR A 75 -5.81 12.01 -11.88
C THR A 75 -4.79 13.04 -12.37
N GLU A 76 -4.92 14.29 -11.93
CA GLU A 76 -3.96 15.35 -12.26
C GLU A 76 -2.55 15.01 -11.73
N ALA A 77 -2.44 14.54 -10.49
CA ALA A 77 -1.16 14.17 -9.90
C ALA A 77 -0.46 13.04 -10.67
N LEU A 78 -1.23 12.06 -11.17
CA LEU A 78 -0.69 10.92 -11.91
C LEU A 78 -0.54 11.16 -13.43
N SER A 79 -1.05 12.29 -13.95
CA SER A 79 -1.10 12.59 -15.39
C SER A 79 0.26 12.49 -16.10
N GLY A 80 1.32 12.98 -15.45
CA GLY A 80 2.69 12.90 -16.00
C GLY A 80 3.20 11.47 -16.14
N MET A 81 2.84 10.59 -15.19
CA MET A 81 3.18 9.18 -15.22
C MET A 81 2.33 8.43 -16.25
N THR A 82 1.00 8.60 -16.21
CA THR A 82 0.09 7.90 -17.14
C THR A 82 0.32 8.31 -18.58
N GLY A 83 0.69 9.57 -18.85
CA GLY A 83 1.10 10.01 -20.18
C GLY A 83 2.38 9.32 -20.69
N ARG A 84 3.36 9.04 -19.81
CA ARG A 84 4.57 8.29 -20.18
C ARG A 84 4.32 6.79 -20.38
N LEU A 85 3.20 6.29 -19.88
CA LEU A 85 2.76 4.90 -20.01
C LEU A 85 1.84 4.68 -21.22
N GLU A 86 1.50 5.72 -21.97
CA GLU A 86 0.63 5.59 -23.14
C GLU A 86 1.24 4.62 -24.16
N GLY A 87 0.48 3.58 -24.52
CA GLY A 87 0.92 2.53 -25.46
C GLY A 87 1.92 1.52 -24.87
N VAL A 88 2.19 1.54 -23.56
CA VAL A 88 2.94 0.48 -22.88
C VAL A 88 2.00 -0.69 -22.56
N GLU A 89 2.45 -1.91 -22.88
CA GLU A 89 1.71 -3.15 -22.63
C GLU A 89 2.06 -3.75 -21.25
N ASN A 90 1.31 -4.79 -20.85
CA ASN A 90 1.50 -5.53 -19.58
C ASN A 90 1.36 -4.68 -18.30
N LEU A 91 0.72 -3.52 -18.40
CA LEU A 91 0.37 -2.71 -17.25
C LEU A 91 -0.76 -3.36 -16.44
N PRO A 92 -0.84 -3.09 -15.12
CA PRO A 92 -2.05 -3.37 -14.37
C PRO A 92 -3.25 -2.67 -15.01
N VAL A 93 -4.43 -3.25 -14.85
CA VAL A 93 -5.69 -2.71 -15.37
C VAL A 93 -6.03 -1.39 -14.68
N ARG A 94 -5.76 -1.28 -13.37
CA ARG A 94 -6.11 -0.09 -12.59
C ARG A 94 -5.26 0.12 -11.33
N PHE A 95 -5.15 1.38 -10.97
CA PHE A 95 -4.87 1.84 -9.62
C PHE A 95 -6.14 1.81 -8.77
N GLU A 96 -6.04 1.37 -7.51
CA GLU A 96 -7.20 1.11 -6.64
C GLU A 96 -6.86 1.42 -5.17
N ASP A 97 -7.85 1.82 -4.36
CA ASP A 97 -7.67 2.26 -2.96
C ASP A 97 -8.61 1.54 -1.96
N LEU A 98 -9.12 0.34 -2.31
CA LEU A 98 -9.93 -0.42 -1.38
C LEU A 98 -9.06 -0.99 -0.24
N PRO A 99 -9.65 -1.21 0.94
CA PRO A 99 -8.95 -1.90 2.02
C PRO A 99 -8.62 -3.34 1.62
N GLY A 100 -7.35 -3.72 1.73
CA GLY A 100 -6.89 -5.09 1.49
C GLY A 100 -5.69 -5.12 0.56
N ARG A 101 -5.32 -6.33 0.13
CA ARG A 101 -4.31 -6.52 -0.90
C ARG A 101 -4.99 -6.37 -2.27
N PRO A 102 -4.44 -5.56 -3.19
CA PRO A 102 -4.96 -5.46 -4.56
C PRO A 102 -4.98 -6.83 -5.26
N GLY A 103 -5.86 -6.96 -6.26
CA GLY A 103 -5.83 -8.10 -7.18
C GLY A 103 -4.52 -8.19 -7.98
N PRO A 104 -4.28 -9.30 -8.70
CA PRO A 104 -3.04 -9.51 -9.47
C PRO A 104 -2.82 -8.44 -10.55
N ASP A 105 -3.90 -8.03 -11.23
CA ASP A 105 -3.86 -7.02 -12.28
C ASP A 105 -4.16 -5.60 -11.75
N GLU A 106 -4.03 -5.40 -10.45
CA GLU A 106 -4.33 -4.15 -9.77
C GLU A 106 -3.12 -3.67 -8.99
N VAL A 107 -3.03 -2.38 -8.78
CA VAL A 107 -1.99 -1.75 -7.99
C VAL A 107 -2.62 -0.80 -6.99
N GLU A 108 -2.10 -0.80 -5.77
CA GLU A 108 -2.58 0.07 -4.71
C GLU A 108 -2.21 1.53 -5.01
N LEU A 109 -3.17 2.44 -4.86
CA LEU A 109 -2.91 3.86 -4.76
C LEU A 109 -2.21 4.17 -3.44
N PRO A 110 -1.31 5.17 -3.41
CA PRO A 110 -0.80 5.68 -2.15
C PRO A 110 -1.94 6.02 -1.22
N MET A 111 -1.88 5.48 0.00
CA MET A 111 -2.99 5.54 0.93
C MET A 111 -3.49 6.98 1.13
N ILE A 112 -4.75 7.21 0.79
CA ILE A 112 -5.49 8.47 1.06
C ILE A 112 -5.81 8.58 2.57
N THR A 113 -5.79 7.44 3.26
CA THR A 113 -6.09 7.33 4.69
C THR A 113 -4.95 6.68 5.48
N PRO A 114 -4.65 7.14 6.71
CA PRO A 114 -5.41 8.13 7.48
C PRO A 114 -5.27 9.55 6.92
N ILE A 115 -6.40 10.28 6.91
CA ILE A 115 -6.43 11.69 6.53
C ILE A 115 -5.49 12.45 7.47
N GLY A 116 -4.59 13.26 6.91
CA GLY A 116 -3.53 13.97 7.63
C GLY A 116 -2.13 13.70 7.13
N TRP A 117 -1.93 12.67 6.30
CA TRP A 117 -0.64 12.33 5.68
C TRP A 117 -0.59 12.84 4.24
N SER A 118 -1.17 12.10 3.31
CA SER A 118 -1.25 12.43 1.88
C SER A 118 -2.39 13.41 1.55
N VAL A 119 -3.41 13.48 2.41
CA VAL A 119 -4.58 14.35 2.20
C VAL A 119 -4.87 15.16 3.45
N VAL A 120 -4.93 16.49 3.29
CA VAL A 120 -5.29 17.44 4.34
C VAL A 120 -6.41 18.34 3.85
N ARG A 121 -7.51 18.41 4.60
CA ARG A 121 -8.69 19.23 4.27
C ARG A 121 -9.23 19.00 2.85
N GLY A 122 -9.26 17.73 2.42
CA GLY A 122 -9.80 17.34 1.10
C GLY A 122 -8.88 17.67 -0.08
N ARG A 123 -7.58 17.86 0.16
CA ARG A 123 -6.58 18.09 -0.88
C ARG A 123 -5.35 17.23 -0.69
N LEU A 124 -4.74 16.81 -1.80
CA LEU A 124 -3.40 16.20 -1.76
C LEU A 124 -2.40 17.21 -1.18
N THR A 125 -1.59 16.78 -0.22
CA THR A 125 -0.57 17.63 0.43
C THR A 125 0.62 17.88 -0.47
N ASP A 126 1.10 16.83 -1.13
CA ASP A 126 2.18 16.89 -2.12
C ASP A 126 1.83 15.97 -3.31
N PRO A 127 1.35 16.52 -4.44
CA PRO A 127 1.05 15.74 -5.64
C PRO A 127 2.27 15.03 -6.23
N GLY A 128 3.47 15.59 -6.09
CA GLY A 128 4.70 15.00 -6.63
C GLY A 128 5.14 13.79 -5.82
N GLU A 129 5.09 13.88 -4.49
CA GLU A 129 5.32 12.74 -3.60
C GLU A 129 4.24 11.66 -3.80
N TYR A 130 2.99 12.06 -4.02
CA TYR A 130 1.91 11.12 -4.33
C TYR A 130 2.16 10.37 -5.63
N ALA A 131 2.56 11.05 -6.70
CA ALA A 131 2.90 10.42 -7.97
C ALA A 131 4.10 9.48 -7.85
N TRP A 132 5.16 9.91 -7.13
CA TRP A 132 6.32 9.07 -6.86
C TRP A 132 5.93 7.78 -6.12
N ALA A 133 5.14 7.88 -5.05
CA ALA A 133 4.68 6.72 -4.29
C ALA A 133 3.84 5.77 -5.15
N ALA A 134 2.99 6.30 -6.04
CA ALA A 134 2.22 5.49 -7.00
C ALA A 134 3.15 4.79 -8.01
N GLY A 135 4.21 5.46 -8.45
CA GLY A 135 5.24 4.89 -9.31
C GLY A 135 5.98 3.72 -8.66
N ILE A 136 6.31 3.82 -7.38
CA ILE A 136 6.90 2.72 -6.59
C ILE A 136 5.94 1.52 -6.52
N ALA A 137 4.67 1.76 -6.19
CA ALA A 137 3.67 0.70 -6.12
C ALA A 137 3.51 -0.02 -7.48
N LEU A 138 3.56 0.73 -8.58
CA LEU A 138 3.44 0.20 -9.94
C LEU A 138 4.54 -0.79 -10.32
N GLN A 139 5.71 -0.72 -9.68
CA GLN A 139 6.81 -1.66 -9.93
C GLN A 139 6.52 -3.08 -9.43
N GLY A 140 5.60 -3.25 -8.47
CA GLY A 140 5.15 -4.56 -7.99
C GLY A 140 6.13 -5.34 -7.11
N ARG A 141 7.32 -4.79 -6.81
CA ARG A 141 8.38 -5.50 -6.06
C ARG A 141 8.46 -5.19 -4.57
N GLY A 142 7.45 -4.52 -4.01
CA GLY A 142 7.41 -4.16 -2.59
C GLY A 142 7.43 -5.35 -1.62
N ASP A 143 6.95 -6.52 -2.06
CA ASP A 143 6.92 -7.76 -1.27
C ASP A 143 8.20 -8.61 -1.42
N CYS A 144 9.16 -8.17 -2.24
CA CYS A 144 10.41 -8.89 -2.44
C CYS A 144 11.33 -8.71 -1.22
N GLY A 145 11.75 -9.82 -0.60
CA GLY A 145 12.65 -9.78 0.56
C GLY A 145 14.03 -9.18 0.22
N GLU A 146 14.62 -9.59 -0.90
CA GLU A 146 15.83 -8.99 -1.45
C GLU A 146 15.70 -8.85 -2.96
N VAL A 147 15.94 -7.64 -3.46
CA VAL A 147 15.95 -7.32 -4.89
C VAL A 147 17.40 -7.33 -5.37
N ALA A 148 17.69 -8.07 -6.44
CA ALA A 148 19.04 -8.13 -7.00
C ALA A 148 19.54 -6.72 -7.41
N PRO A 149 20.82 -6.35 -7.18
CA PRO A 149 21.32 -5.00 -7.43
C PRO A 149 21.04 -4.47 -8.84
N ARG A 150 21.16 -5.33 -9.86
CA ARG A 150 20.81 -5.00 -11.25
C ARG A 150 19.34 -4.62 -11.40
N VAL A 151 18.43 -5.35 -10.75
CA VAL A 151 16.99 -5.06 -10.80
C VAL A 151 16.72 -3.75 -10.07
N ALA A 152 17.35 -3.51 -8.92
CA ALA A 152 17.21 -2.24 -8.21
C ALA A 152 17.65 -1.01 -9.03
N ALA A 153 18.71 -1.12 -9.85
CA ALA A 153 19.12 -0.05 -10.75
C ALA A 153 18.11 0.19 -11.89
N VAL A 154 17.52 -0.88 -12.41
CA VAL A 154 16.46 -0.82 -13.43
C VAL A 154 15.19 -0.18 -12.84
N ASP A 155 14.79 -0.58 -11.64
CA ASP A 155 13.62 -0.06 -10.93
C ASP A 155 13.79 1.44 -10.64
N ASP A 156 14.97 1.85 -10.21
CA ASP A 156 15.31 3.26 -10.01
C ASP A 156 15.22 4.08 -11.32
N ALA A 157 15.67 3.52 -12.45
CA ALA A 157 15.53 4.17 -13.75
C ALA A 157 14.07 4.31 -14.17
N VAL A 158 13.25 3.27 -13.98
CA VAL A 158 11.81 3.30 -14.28
C VAL A 158 11.09 4.30 -13.38
N GLU A 159 11.35 4.28 -12.06
CA GLU A 159 10.79 5.27 -11.12
C GLU A 159 11.13 6.70 -11.56
N TYR A 160 12.41 6.96 -11.83
CA TYR A 160 12.88 8.27 -12.25
C TYR A 160 12.23 8.73 -13.56
N HIS A 161 12.03 7.79 -14.49
CA HIS A 161 11.34 8.06 -15.73
C HIS A 161 9.83 8.24 -15.55
N LEU A 162 9.16 7.59 -14.60
CA LEU A 162 7.70 7.70 -14.48
C LEU A 162 7.27 8.86 -13.58
N ALA A 163 7.84 8.94 -12.38
CA ALA A 163 7.49 9.92 -11.36
C ALA A 163 8.69 10.10 -10.40
N PRO A 164 9.67 10.95 -10.72
CA PRO A 164 10.86 11.10 -9.90
C PRO A 164 10.53 11.67 -8.51
N SER A 165 11.11 11.08 -7.46
CA SER A 165 10.98 11.60 -6.09
C SER A 165 11.41 13.08 -6.00
N PRO A 166 10.63 13.95 -5.30
CA PRO A 166 11.06 15.31 -4.99
C PRO A 166 12.40 15.38 -4.23
N LEU A 167 12.71 14.34 -3.45
CA LEU A 167 13.93 14.25 -2.64
C LEU A 167 15.11 13.62 -3.40
N ARG A 168 14.92 13.22 -4.67
CA ARG A 168 15.90 12.45 -5.44
C ARG A 168 17.29 13.09 -5.46
N ARG A 169 17.35 14.40 -5.74
CA ARG A 169 18.62 15.13 -5.79
C ARG A 169 19.38 15.06 -4.46
N GLN A 170 18.65 15.19 -3.34
CA GLN A 170 19.25 15.12 -2.02
C GLN A 170 19.85 13.73 -1.74
N PHE A 171 19.15 12.66 -2.12
CA PHE A 171 19.68 11.29 -1.97
C PHE A 171 20.91 11.05 -2.84
N ASP A 172 20.88 11.47 -4.11
CA ASP A 172 22.03 11.35 -5.01
C ASP A 172 23.24 12.15 -4.48
N GLU A 173 23.04 13.36 -3.95
CA GLU A 173 24.11 14.16 -3.32
C GLU A 173 24.65 13.54 -2.01
N GLN A 174 23.80 12.82 -1.27
CA GLN A 174 24.23 12.10 -0.07
C GLN A 174 25.10 10.90 -0.45
N ASP A 175 24.68 10.11 -1.44
CA ASP A 175 25.43 8.95 -1.93
C ASP A 175 26.76 9.38 -2.58
N ALA A 176 26.76 10.50 -3.30
CA ALA A 176 27.98 11.09 -3.88
C ALA A 176 29.02 11.46 -2.81
N ARG A 177 28.57 11.83 -1.60
CA ARG A 177 29.43 12.14 -0.45
C ARG A 177 29.74 10.91 0.41
N GLY A 178 29.16 9.76 0.09
CA GLY A 178 29.32 8.51 0.82
C GLY A 178 30.64 7.78 0.55
N GLY A 179 30.70 6.53 1.02
CA GLY A 179 31.83 5.64 0.82
C GLY A 179 31.97 5.19 -0.64
N ALA A 180 32.94 4.31 -0.89
CA ALA A 180 33.16 3.76 -2.24
C ALA A 180 31.98 2.94 -2.75
N ALA A 181 31.29 2.21 -1.85
CA ALA A 181 30.15 1.39 -2.20
C ALA A 181 28.92 2.23 -2.57
N GLU A 182 28.63 3.30 -1.83
CA GLU A 182 27.54 4.23 -2.12
C GLU A 182 27.77 4.95 -3.46
N ARG A 183 29.00 5.42 -3.70
CA ARG A 183 29.36 6.07 -4.96
C ARG A 183 29.25 5.12 -6.16
N ALA A 184 29.70 3.88 -6.04
CA ALA A 184 29.55 2.88 -7.11
C ALA A 184 28.07 2.59 -7.42
N ARG A 185 27.21 2.45 -6.39
CA ARG A 185 25.75 2.27 -6.59
C ARG A 185 25.11 3.49 -7.25
N LEU A 186 25.55 4.70 -6.90
CA LEU A 186 25.07 5.92 -7.55
C LEU A 186 25.46 5.93 -9.03
N GLU A 187 26.70 5.61 -9.38
CA GLU A 187 27.16 5.52 -10.77
C GLU A 187 26.32 4.53 -11.59
N GLU A 188 26.04 3.34 -11.04
CA GLU A 188 25.19 2.34 -11.70
C GLU A 188 23.76 2.85 -11.95
N ARG A 189 23.13 3.49 -10.95
CA ARG A 189 21.78 4.07 -11.11
C ARG A 189 21.75 5.21 -12.12
N LEU A 190 22.74 6.09 -12.09
CA LEU A 190 22.84 7.20 -13.04
C LEU A 190 22.99 6.68 -14.48
N ALA A 191 23.83 5.66 -14.69
CA ALA A 191 23.99 5.02 -15.99
C ALA A 191 22.68 4.37 -16.47
N ALA A 192 21.95 3.68 -15.60
CA ALA A 192 20.66 3.09 -15.92
C ALA A 192 19.61 4.15 -16.32
N ARG A 193 19.52 5.25 -15.56
CA ARG A 193 18.64 6.39 -15.89
C ARG A 193 18.99 7.01 -17.23
N GLU A 194 20.28 7.27 -17.47
CA GLU A 194 20.76 7.83 -18.73
C GLU A 194 20.43 6.92 -19.90
N ARG A 195 20.62 5.61 -19.74
CA ARG A 195 20.28 4.62 -20.75
C ARG A 195 18.80 4.69 -21.11
N LEU A 196 17.90 4.60 -20.12
CA LEU A 196 16.46 4.64 -20.36
C LEU A 196 16.00 5.99 -20.94
N ALA A 197 16.63 7.09 -20.52
CA ALA A 197 16.37 8.42 -21.05
C ALA A 197 16.81 8.55 -22.52
N SER A 198 17.92 7.90 -22.90
CA SER A 198 18.50 7.94 -24.25
C SER A 198 17.72 7.15 -25.30
N MET A 199 16.85 6.22 -24.88
CA MET A 199 16.01 5.44 -25.80
C MET A 199 15.05 6.35 -26.57
N GLY A 200 14.82 6.01 -27.84
CA GLY A 200 13.72 6.59 -28.61
C GLY A 200 12.36 6.16 -28.06
N ASP A 201 11.28 6.90 -28.35
CA ASP A 201 9.99 6.65 -27.70
C ASP A 201 9.42 5.26 -27.97
N GLU A 202 9.56 4.72 -29.19
CA GLU A 202 9.12 3.36 -29.51
C GLU A 202 9.96 2.29 -28.81
N GLU A 203 11.28 2.47 -28.80
CA GLU A 203 12.21 1.59 -28.10
C GLU A 203 11.90 1.58 -26.60
N ARG A 204 11.70 2.77 -26.01
CA ARG A 204 11.36 2.93 -24.60
C ARG A 204 10.03 2.27 -24.26
N ARG A 205 8.99 2.44 -25.11
CA ARG A 205 7.68 1.80 -24.92
C ARG A 205 7.78 0.28 -24.97
N ALA A 206 8.49 -0.28 -25.95
CA ALA A 206 8.71 -1.72 -26.06
C ALA A 206 9.50 -2.25 -24.84
N TRP A 207 10.52 -1.52 -24.41
CA TRP A 207 11.32 -1.88 -23.24
C TRP A 207 10.49 -1.83 -21.95
N LEU A 208 9.68 -0.79 -21.74
CA LEU A 208 8.78 -0.66 -20.60
C LEU A 208 7.73 -1.78 -20.59
N SER A 209 7.23 -2.15 -21.76
CA SER A 209 6.27 -3.26 -21.91
C SER A 209 6.88 -4.59 -21.46
N ALA A 210 8.14 -4.84 -21.83
CA ALA A 210 8.89 -6.01 -21.38
C ALA A 210 9.21 -5.96 -19.88
N TYR A 211 9.52 -4.77 -19.35
CA TYR A 211 9.73 -4.58 -17.92
C TYR A 211 8.48 -4.92 -17.10
N PHE A 212 7.31 -4.39 -17.48
CA PHE A 212 6.06 -4.65 -16.76
C PHE A 212 5.55 -6.09 -16.89
N ALA A 213 5.94 -6.82 -17.94
CA ALA A 213 5.70 -8.26 -18.03
C ALA A 213 6.36 -9.08 -16.90
N THR A 214 7.31 -8.49 -16.18
CA THR A 214 8.09 -9.13 -15.10
C THR A 214 7.84 -8.49 -13.73
N ARG A 215 6.74 -7.75 -13.60
CA ARG A 215 6.36 -7.01 -12.38
C ARG A 215 6.30 -7.90 -11.14
N ASP A 216 5.81 -9.13 -11.28
CA ASP A 216 5.68 -10.07 -10.16
C ASP A 216 6.96 -10.88 -9.88
N GLU A 217 8.03 -10.64 -10.64
CA GLU A 217 9.32 -11.32 -10.46
C GLU A 217 10.27 -10.51 -9.57
N CYS A 218 10.69 -11.11 -8.44
CA CYS A 218 11.71 -10.53 -7.56
C CYS A 218 13.16 -10.75 -8.04
N GLY A 219 13.35 -11.71 -8.94
CA GLY A 219 14.66 -12.09 -9.46
C GLY A 219 15.06 -11.30 -10.70
N ARG A 220 16.30 -11.49 -11.15
CA ARG A 220 16.82 -10.91 -12.40
C ARG A 220 16.28 -11.60 -13.67
N ASN A 221 15.58 -12.72 -13.52
CA ASN A 221 15.10 -13.49 -14.65
C ASN A 221 13.99 -12.67 -15.33
N GLY A 222 13.94 -12.69 -16.65
CA GLY A 222 12.97 -11.91 -17.43
C GLY A 222 13.22 -10.39 -17.45
N VAL A 223 13.71 -9.77 -16.38
CA VAL A 223 13.88 -8.31 -16.29
C VAL A 223 14.85 -7.83 -17.37
N PRO A 224 14.42 -6.92 -18.26
CA PRO A 224 15.26 -6.43 -19.35
C PRO A 224 16.50 -5.69 -18.83
N ALA A 225 17.57 -5.67 -19.62
CA ALA A 225 18.79 -4.94 -19.29
C ALA A 225 18.71 -3.48 -19.75
N LEU A 226 19.48 -2.63 -19.08
CA LEU A 226 19.82 -1.26 -19.50
C LEU A 226 21.30 -1.23 -19.87
#